data_AF-K1SBF6-F1
#
_entry.id   AF-K1SBF6-F1
#
_cell.length_a   1.000
_cell.length_b   1.000
_cell.length_c   1.000
_cell.angle_alpha   90.00
_cell.angle_beta   90.00
_cell.angle_gamma   90.00
#
_symmetry.space_group_name_H-M   'P 1'
#
loop_
_entity.id
_entity.type
_entity.pdbx_description
1 polymer ?
#
loop_
_entity_poly.entity_id
_entity_poly.type
_entity_poly.pdbx_seq_one_letter_code
_entity_poly.pdbx_strand_id
1 'polypeptide(L)'
;MILSVLCAIFSVAGGFIPFWAVYKILLLFINRTATGNYILLWCLVGVGGYLIRVICFGISTILAHISAYTILEGIRLKIANRLMRAPLGEVMGRRIGYLKNIIMDKVEDLEPPLAHVIPELTSNLLLPLAIFVWMLAIDWRMGLSILIAPALAMIPMFFLMKNYNSQYAAYMEANNHVNNIIIEYVEG
;
A
#
# COMPACT_ATOMS: atom_id res chain seq x y z
N MET A 1 -1.00 15.34 -2.26
CA MET A 1 -0.37 14.16 -2.88
C MET A 1 1.16 14.18 -2.87
N ILE A 2 1.85 15.20 -3.39
CA ILE A 2 3.34 15.24 -3.34
C ILE A 2 3.87 15.18 -1.91
N LEU A 3 3.25 15.94 -1.00
CA LEU A 3 3.65 15.97 0.40
C LEU A 3 3.43 14.62 1.12
N SER A 4 2.37 13.87 0.81
CA SER A 4 2.21 12.52 1.39
C SER A 4 3.32 11.59 0.92
N VAL A 5 3.67 11.61 -0.37
CA VAL A 5 4.79 10.80 -0.90
C VAL A 5 6.12 11.16 -0.22
N LEU A 6 6.41 12.46 -0.03
CA LEU A 6 7.62 12.89 0.67
C LEU A 6 7.65 12.40 2.12
N CYS A 7 6.55 12.55 2.86
CA CYS A 7 6.43 12.02 4.23
C CYS A 7 6.58 10.50 4.27
N ALA A 8 6.04 9.78 3.29
CA ALA A 8 6.19 8.33 3.17
C ALA A 8 7.67 7.94 3.00
N ILE A 9 8.40 8.62 2.11
CA ILE A 9 9.85 8.40 1.90
C ILE A 9 10.65 8.66 3.18
N PHE A 10 10.38 9.76 3.89
CA PHE A 10 11.02 10.04 5.19
C PHE A 10 10.70 8.97 6.23
N SER A 11 9.47 8.43 6.23
CA SER A 11 9.09 7.35 7.14
C SER A 11 9.94 6.09 6.92
N VAL A 12 10.20 5.75 5.64
CA VAL A 12 10.99 4.59 5.26
C VAL A 12 12.46 4.79 5.64
N ALA A 13 13.01 5.99 5.45
CA ALA A 13 14.35 6.33 5.94
C ALA A 13 14.45 6.23 7.46
N GLY A 14 13.45 6.72 8.20
CA GLY A 14 13.34 6.55 9.65
C GLY A 14 13.29 5.07 10.07
N GLY A 15 12.61 4.23 9.28
CA GLY A 15 12.54 2.80 9.49
C GLY A 15 13.87 2.05 9.35
N PHE A 16 14.87 2.65 8.69
CA PHE A 16 16.21 2.08 8.58
C PHE A 16 17.07 2.31 9.84
N ILE A 17 16.79 3.38 10.60
CA ILE A 17 17.57 3.78 11.77
C ILE A 17 17.66 2.66 12.84
N PRO A 18 16.59 1.92 13.19
CA PRO A 18 16.69 0.78 14.11
C PRO A 18 17.65 -0.31 13.64
N PHE A 19 17.64 -0.66 12.34
CA PHE A 19 18.56 -1.67 11.79
C PHE A 19 20.00 -1.19 11.86
N TRP A 20 20.24 0.08 11.57
CA TRP A 20 21.56 0.67 11.69
C TRP A 20 22.05 0.76 13.14
N ALA A 21 21.15 1.06 14.09
CA ALA A 21 21.46 1.02 15.51
C ALA A 21 21.87 -0.38 15.98
N VAL A 22 21.15 -1.42 15.55
CA VAL A 22 21.52 -2.82 15.83
C VAL A 22 22.90 -3.15 15.24
N TYR A 23 23.16 -2.75 14.00
CA TYR A 23 24.49 -2.92 13.37
C TYR A 23 25.60 -2.26 14.19
N LYS A 24 25.38 -1.05 14.71
CA LYS A 24 26.35 -0.34 15.56
C LYS A 24 26.55 -1.04 16.91
N ILE A 25 25.49 -1.56 17.51
CA ILE A 25 25.59 -2.36 18.73
C ILE A 25 26.42 -3.62 18.48
N LEU A 26 26.16 -4.34 17.39
CA LEU A 26 26.95 -5.52 17.02
C LEU A 26 28.44 -5.19 16.86
N LEU A 27 28.79 -4.06 16.22
CA LEU A 27 30.18 -3.62 16.10
C LEU A 27 30.84 -3.33 17.46
N LEU A 28 30.11 -2.77 18.43
CA LEU A 28 30.64 -2.53 19.77
C LEU A 28 31.01 -3.85 20.48
N PHE A 29 30.19 -4.89 20.29
CA PHE A 29 30.48 -6.23 20.80
C PHE A 29 31.66 -6.89 20.09
N ILE A 30 31.72 -6.81 18.76
CA ILE A 30 32.82 -7.37 17.96
C ILE A 30 34.15 -6.72 18.36
N ASN A 31 34.17 -5.40 18.52
CA ASN A 31 35.37 -4.66 18.90
C ASN A 31 35.70 -4.75 20.40
N ARG A 32 34.89 -5.46 21.19
CA ARG A 32 35.00 -5.57 22.65
C ARG A 32 35.02 -4.21 23.38
N THR A 33 34.40 -3.19 22.81
CA THR A 33 34.25 -1.84 23.39
C THR A 33 32.82 -1.56 23.85
N ALA A 34 32.04 -2.62 24.07
CA ALA A 34 30.66 -2.53 24.49
C ALA A 34 30.54 -2.01 25.93
N THR A 35 30.16 -0.74 26.05
CA THR A 35 29.78 -0.10 27.33
C THR A 35 28.28 0.13 27.37
N GLY A 36 27.66 -0.02 28.56
CA GLY A 36 26.22 0.20 28.75
C GLY A 36 25.72 1.54 28.20
N ASN A 37 26.49 2.62 28.37
CA ASN A 37 26.14 3.94 27.84
C ASN A 37 26.02 3.97 26.31
N TYR A 38 26.94 3.32 25.59
CA TYR A 38 26.89 3.30 24.13
C TYR A 38 25.74 2.43 23.61
N ILE A 39 25.47 1.31 24.28
CA ILE A 39 24.32 0.46 23.95
C ILE A 39 23.03 1.25 24.15
N LEU A 40 22.87 1.92 25.30
CA LEU A 40 21.69 2.71 25.62
C LEU A 40 21.50 3.88 24.63
N LEU A 41 22.58 4.55 24.23
CA LEU A 41 22.54 5.60 23.21
C LEU A 41 22.00 5.07 21.88
N TRP A 42 22.52 3.95 21.38
CA TRP A 42 22.04 3.37 20.11
C TRP A 42 20.61 2.84 20.21
N CYS A 43 20.21 2.29 21.36
CA CYS A 43 18.82 1.93 21.61
C CYS A 43 17.89 3.15 21.55
N LEU A 44 18.26 4.28 22.18
CA LEU A 44 17.48 5.52 22.13
C LEU A 44 17.41 6.09 20.71
N VAL A 45 18.52 6.05 19.96
CA VAL A 45 18.54 6.45 18.54
C VAL A 45 17.61 5.56 17.71
N GLY A 46 17.62 4.24 17.95
CA GLY A 46 16.73 3.29 17.31
C GLY A 46 15.26 3.59 17.60
N VAL A 47 14.91 3.84 18.86
CA VAL A 47 13.54 4.23 19.27
C VAL A 47 13.15 5.56 18.64
N GLY A 48 14.02 6.56 18.66
CA GLY A 48 13.78 7.86 18.02
C GLY A 48 13.51 7.74 16.52
N GLY A 49 14.31 6.93 15.82
CA GLY A 49 14.11 6.65 14.41
C GLY A 49 12.79 5.93 14.12
N TYR A 50 12.41 4.97 14.97
CA TYR A 50 11.12 4.30 14.87
C TYR A 50 9.94 5.24 15.12
N LEU A 51 10.04 6.16 16.09
CA LEU A 51 9.02 7.18 16.33
C LEU A 51 8.85 8.11 15.11
N ILE A 52 9.97 8.56 14.52
CA ILE A 52 9.94 9.35 13.28
C ILE A 52 9.23 8.59 12.17
N ARG A 53 9.54 7.29 12.00
CA ARG A 53 8.84 6.44 11.03
C ARG A 53 7.33 6.45 11.27
N VAL A 54 6.87 6.16 12.48
CA VAL A 54 5.44 6.03 12.78
C VAL A 54 4.71 7.36 12.54
N ILE A 55 5.29 8.47 12.99
CA ILE A 55 4.69 9.81 12.84
C ILE A 55 4.63 10.19 11.36
N CYS A 56 5.74 10.08 10.62
CA CYS A 56 5.78 10.42 9.20
C CYS A 56 4.85 9.54 8.36
N PHE A 57 4.76 8.24 8.69
CA PHE A 57 3.85 7.32 8.02
C PHE A 57 2.39 7.71 8.27
N GLY A 58 2.00 7.98 9.52
CA GLY A 58 0.65 8.42 9.85
C GLY A 58 0.26 9.73 9.15
N ILE A 59 1.16 10.72 9.13
CA ILE A 59 0.94 11.98 8.41
C ILE A 59 0.77 11.72 6.90
N SER A 60 1.62 10.88 6.32
CA SER A 60 1.52 10.49 4.92
C SER A 60 0.15 9.91 4.59
N THR A 61 -0.32 8.94 5.39
CA THR A 61 -1.61 8.27 5.19
C THR A 61 -2.77 9.26 5.26
N ILE A 62 -2.79 10.17 6.23
CA ILE A 62 -3.83 11.19 6.35
C ILE A 62 -3.85 12.10 5.11
N LEU A 63 -2.68 12.62 4.71
CA LEU A 63 -2.59 13.49 3.53
C LEU A 63 -2.97 12.77 2.23
N ALA A 64 -2.70 11.47 2.16
CA ALA A 64 -3.07 10.64 1.02
C ALA A 64 -4.59 10.46 0.93
N HIS A 65 -5.28 10.11 2.03
CA HIS A 65 -6.75 10.04 2.03
C HIS A 65 -7.40 11.38 1.71
N ILE A 66 -6.91 12.48 2.29
CA ILE A 66 -7.42 13.82 1.95
C ILE A 66 -7.30 14.05 0.44
N SER A 67 -6.12 13.77 -0.13
CA SER A 67 -5.89 13.92 -1.57
C SER A 67 -6.80 13.01 -2.41
N ALA A 68 -6.98 11.74 -2.01
CA ALA A 68 -7.81 10.78 -2.69
C ALA A 68 -9.27 11.21 -2.69
N TYR A 69 -9.83 11.59 -1.54
CA TYR A 69 -11.22 12.03 -1.45
C TYR A 69 -11.50 13.32 -2.22
N THR A 70 -10.56 14.28 -2.26
CA THR A 70 -10.70 15.47 -3.12
C THR A 70 -10.74 15.10 -4.62
N ILE A 71 -9.94 14.11 -5.04
CA ILE A 71 -9.97 13.61 -6.42
C ILE A 71 -11.30 12.92 -6.71
N LEU A 72 -11.77 12.05 -5.81
CA LEU A 72 -13.05 11.34 -5.94
C LEU A 72 -14.23 12.32 -6.03
N GLU A 73 -14.27 13.34 -5.18
CA GLU A 73 -15.28 14.40 -5.23
C GLU A 73 -15.28 15.09 -6.60
N GLY A 74 -14.10 15.48 -7.10
CA GLY A 74 -13.96 16.11 -8.41
C GLY A 74 -14.43 15.21 -9.56
N ILE A 75 -14.18 13.90 -9.48
CA ILE A 75 -14.68 12.91 -10.45
C ILE A 75 -16.21 12.82 -10.37
N ARG A 76 -16.79 12.69 -9.17
CA ARG A 76 -18.25 12.64 -8.97
C ARG A 76 -18.95 13.88 -9.54
N LEU A 77 -18.40 15.08 -9.29
CA LEU A 77 -18.92 16.33 -9.83
C LEU A 77 -18.83 16.39 -11.37
N LYS A 78 -17.74 15.90 -11.97
CA LYS A 78 -17.62 15.82 -13.44
C LYS A 78 -18.62 14.85 -14.05
N ILE A 79 -18.83 13.68 -13.43
CA ILE A 79 -19.82 12.71 -13.88
C ILE A 79 -21.24 13.31 -13.77
N ALA A 80 -21.57 13.94 -12.65
CA ALA A 80 -22.87 14.60 -12.45
C ALA A 80 -23.11 15.70 -13.50
N ASN A 81 -22.12 16.56 -13.75
CA ASN A 81 -22.20 17.59 -14.78
C ASN A 81 -22.38 17.02 -16.20
N ARG A 82 -21.71 15.90 -16.51
CA ARG A 82 -21.88 15.23 -17.80
C ARG A 82 -23.28 14.63 -17.93
N LEU A 83 -23.80 14.03 -16.85
CA LEU A 83 -25.14 13.45 -16.82
C LEU A 83 -26.23 14.51 -17.02
N MET A 84 -26.09 15.68 -16.39
CA MET A 84 -27.04 16.81 -16.56
C MET A 84 -27.06 17.39 -17.98
N ARG A 85 -25.96 17.25 -18.73
CA ARG A 85 -25.82 17.76 -20.10
C ARG A 85 -26.08 16.71 -21.18
N ALA A 86 -26.34 15.46 -20.79
CA ALA A 86 -26.56 14.37 -21.74
C ALA A 86 -28.00 14.40 -22.28
N PRO A 87 -28.23 14.01 -23.55
CA PRO A 87 -29.58 13.90 -24.11
C PRO A 87 -30.43 12.92 -23.28
N LEU A 88 -31.68 13.29 -22.99
CA LEU A 88 -32.61 12.47 -22.19
C LEU A 88 -32.75 11.04 -22.73
N GLY A 89 -32.73 10.85 -24.05
CA GLY A 89 -32.79 9.51 -24.65
C GLY A 89 -31.59 8.62 -24.29
N GLU A 90 -30.39 9.19 -24.12
CA GLU A 90 -29.19 8.45 -23.71
C GLU A 90 -29.23 8.11 -22.21
N VAL A 91 -29.76 9.02 -21.40
CA VAL A 91 -29.89 8.81 -19.94
C VAL A 91 -30.99 7.81 -19.62
N MET A 92 -32.16 7.93 -20.24
CA MET A 92 -33.27 6.99 -20.08
C MET A 92 -32.97 5.59 -20.64
N GLY A 93 -32.06 5.49 -21.61
CA GLY A 93 -31.58 4.22 -22.14
C GLY A 93 -30.70 3.42 -21.16
N ARG A 94 -30.26 4.02 -20.04
CA ARG A 94 -29.45 3.35 -19.01
C ARG A 94 -30.26 3.04 -17.76
N ARG A 95 -30.03 1.87 -17.18
CA ARG A 95 -30.65 1.47 -15.91
C ARG A 95 -30.14 2.36 -14.77
N ILE A 96 -31.03 2.80 -13.88
CA ILE A 96 -30.68 3.64 -12.71
C ILE A 96 -29.59 2.96 -11.85
N GLY A 97 -29.68 1.65 -11.64
CA GLY A 97 -28.68 0.88 -10.91
C GLY A 97 -27.28 0.93 -11.53
N TYR A 98 -27.18 0.98 -12.86
CA TYR A 98 -25.90 1.12 -13.56
C TYR A 98 -25.29 2.50 -13.32
N LEU A 99 -26.10 3.56 -13.35
CA LEU A 99 -25.64 4.92 -13.06
C LEU A 99 -25.19 5.06 -11.60
N LYS A 100 -25.95 4.48 -10.65
CA LYS A 100 -25.55 4.40 -9.23
C LYS A 100 -24.21 3.70 -9.09
N ASN A 101 -24.06 2.52 -9.70
CA ASN A 101 -22.83 1.72 -9.59
C ASN A 101 -21.61 2.49 -10.11
N ILE A 102 -21.76 3.25 -11.21
CA ILE A 102 -20.67 4.09 -11.70
C ILE A 102 -20.34 5.22 -10.72
N ILE A 103 -21.33 5.98 -10.27
CA ILE A 103 -21.10 7.20 -9.49
C ILE A 103 -20.61 6.89 -8.07
N MET A 104 -21.16 5.84 -7.46
CA MET A 104 -20.86 5.44 -6.09
C MET A 104 -19.69 4.44 -6.08
N ASP A 105 -19.95 3.22 -6.56
CA ASP A 105 -19.06 2.08 -6.35
C ASP A 105 -17.77 2.20 -7.19
N LYS A 106 -17.88 2.49 -8.49
CA LYS A 106 -16.70 2.55 -9.39
C LYS A 106 -15.79 3.75 -9.12
N VAL A 107 -16.34 4.86 -8.64
CA VAL A 107 -15.52 6.00 -8.22
C VAL A 107 -14.84 5.70 -6.88
N GLU A 108 -15.53 4.99 -5.98
CA GLU A 108 -14.96 4.55 -4.70
C GLU A 108 -13.85 3.51 -4.87
N ASP A 109 -13.94 2.63 -5.88
CA ASP A 109 -12.87 1.70 -6.28
C ASP A 109 -11.53 2.42 -6.61
N LEU A 110 -11.55 3.75 -6.85
CA LEU A 110 -10.34 4.55 -7.09
C LEU A 110 -9.66 5.02 -5.80
N GLU A 111 -10.31 4.94 -4.65
CA GLU A 111 -9.75 5.38 -3.37
C GLU A 111 -8.53 4.53 -2.94
N PRO A 112 -8.60 3.19 -2.91
CA PRO A 112 -7.47 2.37 -2.47
C PRO A 112 -6.16 2.60 -3.27
N PRO A 113 -6.18 2.65 -4.63
CA PRO A 113 -4.96 2.92 -5.37
C PRO A 113 -4.41 4.33 -5.15
N LEU A 114 -5.27 5.33 -4.95
CA LEU A 114 -4.84 6.72 -4.71
C LEU A 114 -4.31 6.94 -3.28
N ALA A 115 -5.00 6.38 -2.28
CA ALA A 115 -4.69 6.59 -0.87
C ALA A 115 -3.55 5.71 -0.37
N HIS A 116 -3.46 4.46 -0.84
CA HIS A 116 -2.49 3.48 -0.35
C HIS A 116 -1.43 3.13 -1.38
N VAL A 117 -1.82 2.73 -2.59
CA VAL A 117 -0.83 2.21 -3.56
C VAL A 117 0.17 3.29 -3.95
N ILE A 118 -0.26 4.51 -4.29
CA ILE A 118 0.67 5.56 -4.70
C ILE A 118 1.69 5.90 -3.59
N PRO A 119 1.29 6.25 -2.34
CA PRO A 119 2.26 6.61 -1.31
C PRO A 119 3.07 5.43 -0.79
N GLU A 120 2.42 4.29 -0.53
CA GLU A 120 3.06 3.15 0.11
C GLU A 120 3.95 2.39 -0.86
N LEU A 121 3.50 2.12 -2.09
CA LEU A 121 4.33 1.40 -3.06
C LEU A 121 5.55 2.23 -3.45
N THR A 122 5.39 3.53 -3.68
CA THR A 122 6.53 4.38 -4.08
C THR A 122 7.57 4.46 -2.97
N SER A 123 7.16 4.66 -1.72
CA SER A 123 8.09 4.76 -0.60
C SER A 123 8.72 3.42 -0.22
N ASN A 124 7.92 2.36 -0.13
CA ASN A 124 8.40 1.04 0.27
C ASN A 124 9.24 0.33 -0.80
N LEU A 125 9.07 0.68 -2.09
CA LEU A 125 9.92 0.16 -3.16
C LEU A 125 11.25 0.92 -3.24
N LEU A 126 11.25 2.23 -2.94
CA LEU A 126 12.43 3.09 -3.09
C LEU A 126 13.61 2.60 -2.26
N LEU A 127 13.38 2.14 -1.01
CA LEU A 127 14.46 1.69 -0.14
C LEU A 127 15.10 0.35 -0.58
N PRO A 128 14.35 -0.75 -0.81
CA PRO A 128 14.90 -1.98 -1.38
C PRO A 128 15.65 -1.74 -2.69
N LEU A 129 15.11 -0.86 -3.56
CA LEU A 129 15.72 -0.56 -4.85
C LEU A 129 17.02 0.24 -4.68
N ALA A 130 17.05 1.21 -3.77
CA ALA A 130 18.26 1.94 -3.41
C ALA A 130 19.33 1.02 -2.81
N ILE A 131 18.97 0.10 -1.92
CA ILE A 131 19.88 -0.89 -1.33
C ILE A 131 20.42 -1.83 -2.40
N PHE A 132 19.55 -2.30 -3.31
CA PHE A 132 19.94 -3.17 -4.41
C PHE A 132 20.95 -2.49 -5.35
N VAL A 133 20.68 -1.24 -5.76
CA VAL A 133 21.61 -0.45 -6.58
C VAL A 133 22.93 -0.20 -5.85
N TRP A 134 22.87 0.13 -4.56
CA TRP A 134 24.06 0.31 -3.74
C TRP A 134 24.90 -0.96 -3.63
N MET A 135 24.26 -2.12 -3.44
CA MET A 135 24.95 -3.41 -3.40
C MET A 135 25.53 -3.79 -4.76
N LEU A 136 24.82 -3.57 -5.86
CA LEU A 136 25.36 -3.76 -7.20
C LEU A 136 26.60 -2.91 -7.46
N ALA A 137 26.63 -1.68 -6.95
CA ALA A 137 27.77 -0.78 -7.08
C ALA A 137 28.99 -1.24 -6.27
N ILE A 138 28.78 -1.88 -5.11
CA ILE A 138 29.86 -2.46 -4.30
C ILE A 138 30.38 -3.76 -4.93
N ASP A 139 29.48 -4.70 -5.19
CA ASP A 139 29.79 -5.99 -5.82
C ASP A 139 28.53 -6.52 -6.52
N TRP A 140 28.60 -6.59 -7.85
CA TRP A 140 27.50 -7.05 -8.69
C TRP A 140 27.06 -8.50 -8.37
N ARG A 141 27.98 -9.35 -7.90
CA ARG A 141 27.67 -10.75 -7.52
C ARG A 141 26.80 -10.77 -6.27
N MET A 142 27.12 -9.94 -5.29
CA MET A 142 26.30 -9.78 -4.08
C MET A 142 24.94 -9.17 -4.42
N GLY A 143 24.89 -8.12 -5.24
CA GLY A 143 23.63 -7.52 -5.69
C GLY A 143 22.70 -8.54 -6.36
N LEU A 144 23.20 -9.32 -7.32
CA LEU A 144 22.39 -10.35 -7.99
C LEU A 144 21.97 -11.48 -7.05
N SER A 145 22.79 -11.85 -6.06
CA SER A 145 22.44 -12.91 -5.11
C SER A 145 21.18 -12.60 -4.30
N ILE A 146 20.91 -11.31 -4.01
CA ILE A 146 19.70 -10.89 -3.30
C ILE A 146 18.42 -11.18 -4.10
N LEU A 147 18.48 -11.20 -5.43
CA LEU A 147 17.31 -11.50 -6.28
C LEU A 147 16.85 -12.96 -6.19
N ILE A 148 17.69 -13.86 -5.65
CA ILE A 148 17.33 -15.26 -5.45
C ILE A 148 16.17 -15.37 -4.46
N ALA A 149 16.16 -14.58 -3.38
CA ALA A 149 15.08 -14.59 -2.39
C ALA A 149 13.69 -14.28 -2.98
N PRO A 150 13.46 -13.13 -3.65
CA PRO A 150 12.17 -12.86 -4.28
C PRO A 150 11.86 -13.85 -5.40
N ALA A 151 12.85 -14.29 -6.19
CA ALA A 151 12.61 -15.31 -7.23
C ALA A 151 12.11 -16.64 -6.64
N LEU A 152 12.68 -17.10 -5.53
CA LEU A 152 12.20 -18.29 -4.81
C LEU A 152 10.81 -18.05 -4.19
N ALA A 153 10.55 -16.85 -3.67
CA ALA A 153 9.23 -16.49 -3.13
C ALA A 153 8.12 -16.49 -4.20
N MET A 154 8.46 -16.28 -5.48
CA MET A 154 7.48 -16.37 -6.57
C MET A 154 6.96 -17.79 -6.78
N ILE A 155 7.70 -18.84 -6.40
CA ILE A 155 7.29 -20.23 -6.59
C ILE A 155 5.98 -20.54 -5.83
N PRO A 156 5.90 -20.41 -4.49
CA PRO A 156 4.66 -20.66 -3.77
C PRO A 156 3.55 -19.67 -4.18
N MET A 157 3.90 -18.42 -4.51
CA MET A 157 2.94 -17.42 -4.96
C MET A 157 2.28 -17.83 -6.28
N PHE A 158 3.05 -18.39 -7.22
CA PHE A 158 2.52 -18.92 -8.48
C PHE A 158 1.54 -20.08 -8.25
N PHE A 159 1.88 -21.02 -7.34
CA PHE A 159 0.99 -22.12 -6.99
C PHE A 159 -0.32 -21.63 -6.34
N LEU A 160 -0.25 -20.63 -5.46
CA LEU A 160 -1.42 -19.99 -4.86
C LEU A 160 -2.29 -19.30 -5.92
N MET A 161 -1.68 -18.54 -6.83
CA MET A 161 -2.39 -17.80 -7.88
C MET A 161 -3.05 -18.72 -8.90
N LYS A 162 -2.47 -19.90 -9.18
CA LYS A 162 -3.00 -20.84 -10.18
C LYS A 162 -4.47 -21.21 -9.94
N ASN A 163 -4.85 -21.43 -8.68
CA ASN A 163 -6.22 -21.81 -8.30
C ASN A 163 -7.00 -20.66 -7.68
N TYR A 164 -6.47 -19.44 -7.70
CA TYR A 164 -7.10 -18.28 -7.05
C TYR A 164 -8.45 -17.96 -7.70
N ASN A 165 -8.49 -17.87 -9.03
CA ASN A 165 -9.72 -17.49 -9.75
C ASN A 165 -10.85 -18.49 -9.54
N SER A 166 -10.58 -19.80 -9.56
CA SER A 166 -11.61 -20.82 -9.36
C SER A 166 -12.13 -20.82 -7.92
N GLN A 167 -11.25 -20.68 -6.93
CA GLN A 167 -11.64 -20.59 -5.52
C GLN A 167 -12.42 -19.30 -5.24
N TYR A 168 -11.99 -18.18 -5.83
CA TYR A 168 -12.69 -16.91 -5.70
C TYR A 168 -14.08 -16.95 -6.36
N ALA A 169 -14.21 -17.60 -7.52
CA ALA A 169 -15.51 -17.80 -8.17
C ALA A 169 -16.45 -18.64 -7.32
N ALA A 170 -15.98 -19.79 -6.79
CA ALA A 170 -16.78 -20.64 -5.91
C ALA A 170 -17.19 -19.91 -4.61
N TYR A 171 -16.30 -19.09 -4.06
CA TYR A 171 -16.60 -18.23 -2.91
C TYR A 171 -17.68 -17.18 -3.24
N MET A 172 -17.58 -16.51 -4.39
CA MET A 172 -18.59 -15.54 -4.84
C MET A 172 -19.94 -16.20 -5.09
N GLU A 173 -19.97 -17.40 -5.66
CA GLU A 173 -21.20 -18.15 -5.88
C GLU A 173 -21.89 -18.52 -4.56
N ALA A 174 -21.13 -19.05 -3.60
CA ALA A 174 -21.64 -19.32 -2.25
C ALA A 174 -22.15 -18.05 -1.56
N ASN A 175 -21.45 -16.93 -1.70
CA ASN A 175 -21.87 -15.64 -1.13
C ASN A 175 -23.17 -15.12 -1.76
N ASN A 176 -23.33 -15.28 -3.07
CA ASN A 176 -24.57 -14.93 -3.78
C ASN A 176 -25.73 -15.82 -3.35
N HIS A 177 -25.50 -17.12 -3.14
CA HIS A 177 -26.52 -18.04 -2.65
C HIS A 177 -27.03 -17.62 -1.26
N VAL A 178 -26.12 -17.30 -0.32
CA VAL A 178 -26.49 -16.81 1.01
C VAL A 178 -27.25 -15.48 0.93
N ASN A 179 -26.80 -14.53 0.10
CA ASN A 179 -27.51 -13.26 -0.09
C ASN A 179 -28.93 -13.46 -0.63
N ASN A 180 -29.13 -14.39 -1.56
CA ASN A 180 -30.47 -14.69 -2.08
C ASN A 180 -31.39 -15.26 -1.00
N ILE A 181 -30.90 -16.20 -0.18
CA ILE A 181 -31.68 -16.75 0.95
C ILE A 181 -32.06 -15.66 1.94
N ILE A 182 -31.15 -14.71 2.23
CA ILE A 182 -31.43 -13.58 3.12
C ILE A 182 -32.52 -12.69 2.53
N ILE A 183 -32.45 -12.38 1.24
CA ILE A 183 -33.48 -11.57 0.56
C ILE A 183 -34.83 -12.28 0.59
N GLU A 184 -34.86 -13.57 0.23
CA GLU A 184 -36.08 -14.39 0.23
C GLU A 184 -36.70 -14.47 1.63
N TYR A 185 -35.89 -14.66 2.68
CA TYR A 185 -36.37 -14.64 4.07
C TYR A 185 -36.96 -13.28 4.51
N VAL A 186 -36.43 -12.17 3.97
CA VAL A 186 -36.92 -10.81 4.27
C VAL A 186 -38.17 -10.47 3.46
N GLU A 187 -38.26 -10.95 2.22
CA GLU A 187 -39.39 -10.71 1.32
C GLU A 187 -40.57 -11.67 1.57
N GLY A 188 -40.33 -12.84 2.18
CA GLY A 188 -41.34 -13.82 2.61
C GLY A 188 -41.28 -15.14 1.86
#